data_AF-A0A9E4YDK0-F1
#
_entry.id   AF-A0A9E4YDK0-F1
#
_cell.length_a   1.000
_cell.length_b   1.000
_cell.length_c   1.000
_cell.angle_alpha   90.00
_cell.angle_beta   90.00
_cell.angle_gamma   90.00
#
_symmetry.space_group_name_H-M   'P 1'
#
loop_
_entity.id
_entity.type
_entity.pdbx_description
1 polymer ?
#
loop_
_entity_poly.entity_id
_entity_poly.type
_entity_poly.pdbx_seq_one_letter_code
_entity_poly.pdbx_strand_id
1 'polypeptide(L)' 'MTRALLGSDVAGRINEAVPGAAIDSDQTDVWVRPESILDVATFLHGDGALDFSFLTSVTSIDYIEYFELV' A
#
# COMPACT_ATOMS: atom_id res chain seq x y z
N MET A 1 5.96 -19.06 9.52
CA MET A 1 6.97 -18.00 9.76
C MET A 1 6.49 -16.78 9.02
N THR A 2 6.22 -15.68 9.72
CA THR A 2 5.86 -14.40 9.11
C THR A 2 7.13 -13.63 8.75
N ARG A 3 7.16 -13.05 7.54
CA ARG A 3 8.29 -12.24 7.05
C ARG A 3 7.91 -10.77 7.12
N ALA A 4 8.72 -9.95 7.79
CA ALA A 4 8.60 -8.50 7.67
C ALA A 4 9.03 -8.07 6.27
N LEU A 5 8.22 -7.24 5.62
CA LEU A 5 8.52 -6.66 4.31
C LEU A 5 8.95 -5.21 4.52
N LEU A 6 9.91 -4.74 3.73
CA LEU A 6 10.25 -3.32 3.69
C LEU A 6 9.23 -2.60 2.82
N GLY A 7 8.77 -1.41 3.26
CA GLY A 7 7.87 -0.56 2.48
C GLY A 7 8.42 -0.29 1.08
N SER A 8 9.72 -0.05 0.95
CA SER A 8 10.39 0.16 -0.33
C SER A 8 10.25 -1.01 -1.31
N ASP A 9 10.28 -2.25 -0.81
CA ASP A 9 10.12 -3.44 -1.65
C ASP A 9 8.68 -3.54 -2.17
N VAL A 10 7.71 -3.28 -1.29
CA VAL A 10 6.28 -3.29 -1.65
C VAL A 10 5.95 -2.16 -2.62
N ALA A 11 6.47 -0.95 -2.39
CA ALA A 11 6.31 0.20 -3.27
C ALA A 11 6.85 -0.06 -4.68
N GLY A 12 8.01 -0.73 -4.78
CA GLY A 12 8.58 -1.15 -6.07
C GLY A 12 7.63 -2.07 -6.84
N ARG A 13 7.10 -3.10 -6.17
CA ARG A 13 6.15 -4.04 -6.79
C ARG A 13 4.82 -3.39 -7.17
N ILE A 14 4.33 -2.46 -6.35
CA ILE A 14 3.15 -1.65 -6.69
C ILE A 14 3.41 -0.87 -7.97
N ASN A 15 4.55 -0.21 -8.10
CA ASN A 15 4.86 0.60 -9.28
C ASN A 15 5.20 -0.23 -10.53
N GLU A 16 5.62 -1.50 -10.38
CA GLU A 16 5.71 -2.45 -11.50
C GLU A 16 4.33 -2.83 -12.05
N ALA A 17 3.32 -2.99 -11.17
CA ALA A 17 1.97 -3.37 -11.55
C ALA A 17 1.07 -2.18 -11.95
N VAL A 18 1.19 -1.07 -11.22
CA VAL A 18 0.41 0.16 -11.36
C VAL A 18 1.38 1.35 -11.39
N PRO A 19 1.91 1.72 -12.57
CA PRO A 19 2.96 2.71 -12.68
C PRO A 19 2.63 4.07 -12.05
N GLY A 20 3.47 4.51 -11.11
CA GLY A 20 3.36 5.81 -10.46
C GLY A 20 2.31 5.89 -9.35
N ALA A 21 1.74 4.75 -8.94
CA ALA A 21 0.76 4.68 -7.86
C ALA A 21 1.39 4.87 -6.47
N ALA A 22 2.54 4.23 -6.18
CA ALA A 22 3.26 4.45 -4.94
C ALA A 22 4.12 5.71 -5.05
N ILE A 23 3.88 6.68 -4.17
CA ILE A 23 4.50 8.01 -4.18
C ILE A 23 5.62 8.17 -3.17
N ASP A 24 5.58 7.40 -2.08
CA ASP A 24 6.64 7.34 -1.06
C ASP A 24 6.54 6.03 -0.27
N SER A 25 7.58 5.71 0.50
CA SER A 25 7.58 4.58 1.43
C SER A 25 8.59 4.78 2.55
N ASP A 26 8.28 4.27 3.73
CA ASP A 26 9.25 4.13 4.81
C ASP A 26 9.59 2.65 5.09
N GLN A 27 9.99 2.33 6.31
CA GLN A 27 10.31 0.95 6.68
C GLN A 27 9.10 0.02 6.62
N THR A 28 7.90 0.52 6.92
CA THR A 28 6.69 -0.29 7.10
C THR A 28 5.53 0.13 6.22
N ASP A 29 5.49 1.40 5.81
CA ASP A 29 4.34 2.01 5.16
C ASP A 29 4.64 2.40 3.70
N VAL A 30 3.59 2.37 2.88
CA VAL A 30 3.65 2.81 1.47
C VAL A 30 2.52 3.80 1.24
N TRP A 31 2.88 5.02 0.85
CA TRP A 31 1.92 6.04 0.45
C TRP A 31 1.56 5.86 -1.02
N VAL A 32 0.27 5.89 -1.31
CA VAL A 32 -0.26 5.71 -2.66
C VAL A 32 -1.11 6.89 -3.07
N ARG A 33 -1.22 7.11 -4.39
CA ARG A 33 -2.17 8.06 -4.96
C ARG A 33 -3.61 7.65 -4.61
N PRO A 34 -4.44 8.55 -4.06
CA PRO A 34 -5.83 8.22 -3.73
C PRO A 34 -6.62 7.67 -4.92
N GLU A 35 -6.39 8.21 -6.11
CA GLU A 35 -7.03 7.78 -7.35
C GLU A 35 -6.67 6.34 -7.78
N SER A 36 -5.58 5.78 -7.25
CA SER A 36 -5.09 4.43 -7.58
C SER A 36 -5.45 3.36 -6.54
N ILE A 37 -6.17 3.72 -5.46
CA ILE A 37 -6.38 2.82 -4.31
C ILE A 37 -7.04 1.48 -4.69
N LEU A 38 -8.00 1.51 -5.62
CA LEU A 38 -8.70 0.30 -6.06
C LEU A 38 -7.78 -0.64 -6.84
N ASP A 39 -6.98 -0.09 -7.76
CA ASP A 39 -6.07 -0.87 -8.59
C ASP A 39 -4.94 -1.47 -7.74
N VAL A 40 -4.40 -0.67 -6.80
CA VAL A 40 -3.40 -1.13 -5.83
C VAL A 40 -3.95 -2.24 -4.94
N ALA A 41 -5.13 -2.06 -4.35
CA ALA A 41 -5.73 -3.08 -3.48
C ALA A 41 -6.02 -4.38 -4.25
N THR A 42 -6.49 -4.28 -5.49
CA THR A 42 -6.72 -5.43 -6.37
C THR A 42 -5.43 -6.18 -6.66
N PHE A 43 -4.34 -5.46 -6.97
CA PHE A 43 -3.02 -6.06 -7.16
C PHE A 43 -2.51 -6.74 -5.89
N LEU A 44 -2.53 -6.05 -4.75
CA LEU A 44 -2.04 -6.57 -3.48
C LEU A 44 -2.79 -7.85 -3.06
N HIS A 45 -4.11 -7.89 -3.28
CA HIS A 45 -4.93 -9.07 -3.02
C HIS A 45 -4.62 -10.24 -3.98
N GLY A 46 -4.39 -9.94 -5.26
CA GLY A 46 -4.19 -10.94 -6.32
C GLY A 46 -2.75 -11.41 -6.51
N ASP A 47 -1.76 -10.72 -5.93
CA ASP A 47 -0.36 -11.06 -6.10
C ASP A 47 0.03 -12.30 -5.28
N GLY A 48 0.33 -13.39 -5.98
CA GLY A 48 0.66 -14.68 -5.37
C GLY A 48 1.97 -14.71 -4.56
N ALA A 49 2.77 -13.63 -4.56
CA ALA A 49 3.99 -13.53 -3.78
C ALA A 49 3.83 -12.70 -2.48
N LEU A 50 2.80 -11.86 -2.37
CA LEU A 50 2.52 -11.05 -1.17
C LEU A 50 1.47 -11.65 -0.24
N ASP A 51 0.50 -12.40 -0.77
CA ASP A 51 -0.57 -13.04 0.02
C ASP A 51 -1.37 -12.05 0.91
N PHE A 52 -1.62 -10.83 0.43
CA PHE A 52 -2.43 -9.83 1.14
C PHE A 52 -3.94 -10.07 0.94
N SER A 53 -4.38 -11.30 1.23
CA SER A 53 -5.75 -11.75 0.99
C SER A 53 -6.76 -11.28 2.03
N PHE A 54 -6.30 -10.69 3.15
CA PHE A 54 -7.13 -10.23 4.26
C PHE A 54 -6.92 -8.74 4.56
N LEU A 55 -8.00 -7.96 4.53
CA LEU A 55 -8.03 -6.60 5.07
C LEU A 55 -8.15 -6.66 6.59
N THR A 56 -7.20 -6.06 7.30
CA THR A 56 -7.12 -6.12 8.76
C THR A 56 -7.87 -4.97 9.43
N SER A 57 -7.73 -3.76 8.90
CA SER A 57 -8.32 -2.53 9.43
C SER A 57 -8.39 -1.46 8.34
N VAL A 58 -9.29 -0.49 8.53
CA VAL A 58 -9.28 0.80 7.83
C VAL A 58 -9.47 1.87 8.91
N THR A 59 -8.53 2.81 8.97
CA THR A 59 -8.54 3.91 9.94
C THR A 59 -8.11 5.21 9.27
N SER A 60 -8.10 6.31 10.03
CA SER A 60 -7.64 7.59 9.54
C SER A 60 -6.97 8.42 10.63
N ILE A 61 -6.06 9.28 10.23
CA ILE A 61 -5.45 10.30 11.07
C ILE A 61 -6.00 11.66 10.63
N ASP A 62 -6.49 12.43 11.59
CA ASP A 62 -6.97 13.80 11.39
C ASP A 62 -5.81 14.78 11.60
N TYR A 63 -5.20 15.20 10.49
CA TYR A 63 -4.26 16.32 10.51
C TYR A 63 -5.02 17.63 10.27
N ILE A 64 -4.46 18.75 10.75
CA ILE A 64 -5.08 20.08 10.65
C ILE A 64 -5.52 20.42 9.21
N GLU A 65 -4.76 19.97 8.21
CA GLU A 65 -4.97 20.33 6.81
C GLU A 65 -5.69 19.23 5.99
N TYR A 66 -5.65 17.98 6.44
CA TYR A 66 -6.19 16.83 5.69
C TYR A 66 -6.37 15.59 6.56
N PHE A 67 -7.17 14.64 6.06
CA PHE A 67 -7.23 13.30 6.61
C PHE A 67 -6.28 12.38 5.86
N GLU A 68 -5.46 11.64 6.59
CA GLU A 68 -4.69 10.53 6.05
C GLU A 68 -5.45 9.22 6.28
N LEU A 69 -5.77 8.50 5.21
CA LEU A 69 -6.44 7.20 5.29
C LEU A 69 -5.39 6.09 5.33
N VAL A 70 -5.55 5.15 6.26
CA VAL A 70 -4.69 3.97 6.44
C VAL A 70 -5.51 2.70 6.33
#